data_AF-A0A921EME7-F1
#
_entry.id   AF-A0A921EME7-F1
#
_cell.length_a   1.000
_cell.length_b   1.000
_cell.length_c   1.000
_cell.angle_alpha   90.00
_cell.angle_beta   90.00
_cell.angle_gamma   90.00
#
_symmetry.space_group_name_H-M   'P 1'
#
loop_
_entity.id
_entity.type
_entity.pdbx_description
1 polymer ?
#
loop_
_entity_poly.entity_id
_entity_poly.type
_entity_poly.pdbx_seq_one_letter_code
_entity_poly.pdbx_strand_id
1 'polypeptide(L)'
;MSKVIGIDLGTTNSAVAVLEGKEPKIITNPEGNRTTPSVVAFKNGEIQVGEVAKRQAITNPNTIVSIKSHMGEEGYKVKVGDKEYTPQEISAFILQYIKKFSEDYLGEKVTDAVITVPAY
;
A
#
# COMPACT_ATOMS: atom_id res chain seq x y z
N MET A 1 -17.55 -4.96 16.85
CA MET A 1 -17.57 -4.59 15.41
C MET A 1 -16.15 -4.15 15.10
N SER A 2 -15.48 -4.75 14.10
CA SER A 2 -14.12 -4.35 13.75
C SER A 2 -14.11 -2.87 13.37
N LYS A 3 -13.07 -2.13 13.78
CA LYS A 3 -12.92 -0.73 13.37
C LYS A 3 -12.70 -0.64 11.86
N VAL A 4 -13.43 0.26 11.21
CA VAL A 4 -13.22 0.61 9.80
C VAL A 4 -12.08 1.61 9.70
N ILE A 5 -11.16 1.38 8.78
CA ILE A 5 -10.07 2.32 8.46
C ILE A 5 -10.35 3.07 7.15
N GLY A 6 -9.92 4.34 7.09
CA GLY A 6 -9.89 5.12 5.86
C GLY A 6 -8.50 5.03 5.24
N ILE A 7 -8.40 4.59 4.00
CA ILE A 7 -7.14 4.47 3.26
C ILE A 7 -7.14 5.46 2.11
N ASP A 8 -6.11 6.30 2.10
CA ASP A 8 -5.75 7.06 0.91
C ASP A 8 -4.77 6.26 0.06
N LEU A 9 -5.24 5.69 -1.05
CA LEU A 9 -4.41 4.93 -1.98
C LEU A 9 -3.93 5.82 -3.13
N GLY A 10 -2.96 6.67 -2.81
CA GLY A 10 -2.33 7.57 -3.79
C GLY A 10 -1.35 6.89 -4.74
N THR A 11 -0.97 7.61 -5.80
CA THR A 11 0.00 7.16 -6.81
C THR A 11 1.42 7.10 -6.28
N THR A 12 1.81 8.08 -5.46
CA THR A 12 3.19 8.22 -4.95
C THR A 12 3.30 7.75 -3.51
N ASN A 13 2.35 8.15 -2.67
CA ASN A 13 2.28 7.76 -1.27
C ASN A 13 0.85 7.39 -0.92
N SER A 14 0.71 6.57 0.10
CA SER A 14 -0.55 6.17 0.69
C SER A 14 -0.55 6.48 2.18
N ALA A 15 -1.73 6.73 2.74
CA ALA A 15 -1.92 7.00 4.16
C ALA A 15 -3.12 6.21 4.67
N VAL A 16 -3.19 6.05 6.00
CA VAL A 16 -4.33 5.42 6.65
C VAL A 16 -4.70 6.17 7.91
N ALA A 17 -6.01 6.31 8.12
CA ALA A 17 -6.60 6.91 9.30
C ALA A 17 -7.65 5.99 9.90
N VAL A 18 -7.88 6.15 11.20
CA VAL A 18 -8.95 5.49 11.94
C VAL A 18 -9.69 6.55 12.75
N LEU A 19 -10.97 6.30 13.04
CA LEU A 19 -11.72 7.14 13.97
C LEU A 19 -11.50 6.65 15.40
N GLU A 20 -10.96 7.51 16.27
CA GLU A 20 -10.88 7.28 17.71
C GLU A 20 -11.86 8.21 18.41
N GLY A 21 -12.96 7.66 18.91
CA GLY A 21 -14.07 8.46 19.41
C GLY A 21 -14.73 9.24 18.27
N LYS A 22 -14.55 10.57 18.26
CA LYS A 22 -15.04 11.47 17.19
C LYS A 22 -13.91 12.12 16.39
N GLU A 23 -12.66 11.84 16.75
CA GLU A 23 -11.49 12.47 16.13
C GLU A 23 -10.83 11.51 15.14
N PRO A 24 -10.55 11.94 13.90
CA PRO A 24 -9.76 11.15 12.97
C PRO A 24 -8.28 11.18 13.38
N LYS A 25 -7.65 10.00 13.39
CA LYS A 25 -6.23 9.86 13.72
C LYS A 25 -5.49 9.11 12.63
N ILE A 26 -4.37 9.68 12.18
CA ILE A 26 -3.48 9.04 11.20
C ILE A 26 -2.63 8.00 11.93
N ILE A 27 -2.61 6.77 11.42
CA ILE A 27 -1.74 5.71 11.92
C ILE A 27 -0.37 5.87 11.28
N THR A 28 0.68 5.87 12.09
CA THR A 28 2.06 5.89 11.59
C THR A 28 2.46 4.51 11.10
N ASN A 29 3.20 4.45 10.00
CA ASN A 29 3.80 3.21 9.53
C ASN A 29 4.95 2.76 10.46
N PRO A 30 5.50 1.54 10.28
CA PRO A 30 6.61 1.02 11.09
C PRO A 30 7.86 1.92 11.12
N GLU A 31 8.05 2.77 10.12
CA GLU A 31 9.13 3.76 10.06
C GLU A 31 8.82 5.07 10.82
N GLY A 32 7.67 5.18 11.46
CA GLY A 32 7.22 6.36 12.22
C GLY A 32 6.63 7.48 11.35
N ASN A 33 6.46 7.25 10.05
CA ASN A 33 5.92 8.24 9.12
C ASN A 33 4.41 8.14 9.00
N ARG A 34 3.76 9.28 8.73
CA ARG A 34 2.31 9.36 8.50
C ARG A 34 1.87 8.93 7.10
N THR A 35 2.81 8.77 6.19
CA THR A 35 2.58 8.34 4.81
C THR A 35 3.59 7.27 4.45
N THR A 36 3.17 6.30 3.65
CA THR A 36 3.99 5.20 3.15
C THR A 36 4.14 5.34 1.63
N PRO A 37 5.35 5.25 1.06
CA PRO A 37 5.50 5.22 -0.40
C PRO A 37 4.71 4.08 -1.05
N SER A 38 4.02 4.38 -2.14
CA SER A 38 3.25 3.42 -2.93
C SER A 38 4.16 2.65 -3.89
N VAL A 39 5.14 1.97 -3.30
CA VAL A 39 6.24 1.28 -4.01
C VAL A 39 6.34 -0.14 -3.49
N VAL A 40 6.47 -1.09 -4.42
CA VAL A 40 6.61 -2.52 -4.11
C VAL A 40 7.90 -3.03 -4.76
N ALA A 41 8.76 -3.67 -3.98
CA ALA A 41 9.98 -4.29 -4.48
C ALA A 41 9.95 -5.79 -4.19
N PHE A 42 10.37 -6.58 -5.16
CA PHE A 42 10.54 -8.02 -5.02
C PHE A 42 12.03 -8.33 -4.88
N LYS A 43 12.42 -9.02 -3.80
CA LYS A 43 13.81 -9.33 -3.51
C LYS A 43 13.91 -10.66 -2.78
N ASN A 44 14.68 -11.61 -3.33
CA ASN A 44 14.94 -12.91 -2.72
C ASN A 44 13.67 -13.70 -2.31
N GLY A 45 12.60 -13.58 -3.09
CA GLY A 45 11.32 -14.22 -2.79
C GLY A 45 10.45 -13.47 -1.77
N GLU A 46 10.93 -12.37 -1.21
CA GLU A 46 10.16 -11.49 -0.33
C GLU A 46 9.61 -10.28 -1.09
N ILE A 47 8.45 -9.81 -0.61
CA ILE A 47 7.83 -8.57 -1.07
C ILE A 47 8.07 -7.51 0.00
N GLN A 48 8.66 -6.40 -0.42
CA GLN A 48 8.94 -5.25 0.40
C GLN A 48 8.08 -4.09 -0.10
N VAL A 49 7.53 -3.30 0.82
CA VAL A 49 6.63 -2.18 0.51
C VAL A 49 7.12 -0.92 1.24
N GLY A 50 6.85 0.26 0.68
CA GLY A 50 7.13 1.52 1.35
C GLY A 50 8.58 1.98 1.20
N GLU A 51 9.15 2.52 2.29
CA GLU A 51 10.49 3.13 2.27
C GLU A 51 11.59 2.13 1.89
N VAL A 52 11.49 0.89 2.39
CA VAL A 52 12.45 -0.17 2.07
C VAL A 52 12.42 -0.49 0.56
N ALA A 53 11.26 -0.51 -0.06
CA ALA A 53 11.12 -0.71 -1.50
C ALA A 53 11.61 0.50 -2.29
N LYS A 54 11.28 1.72 -1.85
CA LYS A 54 11.70 2.96 -2.50
C LYS A 54 13.22 3.15 -2.54
N ARG A 55 13.93 2.81 -1.46
CA ARG A 55 15.40 2.97 -1.36
C ARG A 55 16.18 2.16 -2.39
N GLN A 56 15.60 1.09 -2.90
CA GLN A 56 16.22 0.23 -3.90
C GLN A 56 15.62 0.40 -5.30
N ALA A 57 14.74 1.37 -5.53
CA ALA A 57 14.08 1.55 -6.83
C ALA A 57 15.07 1.76 -8.00
N ILE A 58 16.27 2.28 -7.73
CA ILE A 58 17.33 2.46 -8.73
C ILE A 58 18.14 1.19 -8.94
N THR A 59 18.40 0.43 -7.89
CA THR A 59 19.34 -0.71 -7.90
C THR A 59 18.67 -2.07 -8.05
N ASN A 60 17.37 -2.17 -7.76
CA ASN A 60 16.56 -3.37 -7.91
C ASN A 60 15.56 -3.17 -9.06
N PRO A 61 15.79 -3.80 -10.23
CA PRO A 61 14.90 -3.67 -11.40
C PRO A 61 13.50 -4.26 -11.15
N ASN A 62 13.33 -5.10 -10.13
CA ASN A 62 12.05 -5.67 -9.73
C ASN A 62 11.30 -4.76 -8.74
N THR A 63 11.43 -3.45 -8.89
CA THR A 63 10.75 -2.44 -8.08
C THR A 63 9.71 -1.72 -8.91
N ILE A 64 8.47 -1.74 -8.46
CA ILE A 64 7.31 -1.15 -9.12
C ILE A 64 6.92 0.12 -8.38
N VAL A 65 6.82 1.21 -9.14
CA VAL A 65 6.40 2.55 -8.68
C VAL A 65 5.17 2.99 -9.46
N SER A 66 4.39 3.90 -8.91
CA SER A 66 3.27 4.57 -9.61
C SER A 66 2.21 3.64 -10.21
N ILE A 67 2.05 2.43 -9.65
CA ILE A 67 1.15 1.42 -10.23
C ILE A 67 -0.32 1.85 -10.26
N LYS A 68 -0.71 2.77 -9.35
CA LYS A 68 -2.06 3.33 -9.29
C LYS A 68 -2.48 3.97 -10.61
N SER A 69 -1.55 4.53 -11.38
CA SER A 69 -1.84 5.16 -12.68
C SER A 69 -2.32 4.17 -13.73
N HIS A 70 -1.98 2.89 -13.58
CA HIS A 70 -2.37 1.82 -14.49
C HIS A 70 -3.61 1.04 -14.01
N MET A 71 -4.20 1.43 -12.88
CA MET A 71 -5.40 0.77 -12.36
C MET A 71 -6.58 0.94 -13.33
N GLY A 72 -7.17 -0.18 -13.73
CA GLY A 72 -8.29 -0.19 -14.68
C GLY A 72 -7.87 -0.22 -16.16
N GLU A 73 -6.56 -0.14 -16.46
CA GLU A 73 -6.07 -0.35 -17.82
C GLU A 73 -6.22 -1.82 -18.22
N GLU A 74 -6.94 -2.08 -19.32
CA GLU A 74 -7.19 -3.44 -19.80
C GLU A 74 -5.89 -4.08 -20.31
N GLY A 75 -5.59 -5.28 -19.80
CA GLY A 75 -4.41 -6.05 -20.23
C GLY A 75 -3.06 -5.54 -19.72
N TYR A 76 -3.02 -4.42 -18.99
CA TYR A 76 -1.76 -3.93 -18.42
C TYR A 76 -1.22 -4.90 -17.36
N LYS A 77 0.07 -5.21 -17.47
CA LYS A 77 0.80 -6.02 -16.50
C LYS A 77 2.22 -5.53 -16.34
N VAL A 78 2.74 -5.68 -15.13
CA VAL A 78 4.17 -5.51 -14.84
C VAL A 78 4.84 -6.87 -14.73
N LYS A 79 6.02 -6.99 -15.36
CA LYS A 79 6.83 -8.20 -15.26
C LYS A 79 7.83 -8.07 -14.12
N VAL A 80 7.89 -9.07 -13.26
CA VAL A 80 8.85 -9.19 -12.17
C VAL A 80 9.46 -10.59 -12.22
N GLY A 81 10.73 -10.67 -12.63
CA GLY A 81 11.36 -11.94 -13.00
C GLY A 81 10.56 -12.64 -14.11
N ASP A 82 10.13 -13.88 -13.86
CA ASP A 82 9.35 -14.68 -14.80
C ASP A 82 7.83 -14.60 -14.57
N LYS A 83 7.39 -13.76 -13.63
CA LYS A 83 5.97 -13.60 -13.28
C LYS A 83 5.45 -12.26 -13.77
N GLU A 84 4.18 -12.24 -14.13
CA GLU A 84 3.45 -11.02 -14.45
C GLU A 84 2.44 -10.73 -13.34
N TYR A 85 2.26 -9.46 -13.02
CA TYR A 85 1.31 -8.98 -12.04
C TYR A 85 0.46 -7.87 -12.64
N THR A 86 -0.81 -7.89 -12.28
CA THR A 86 -1.77 -6.83 -12.59
C THR A 86 -1.60 -5.65 -11.63
N PRO A 87 -2.06 -4.44 -12.00
CA PRO A 87 -2.10 -3.29 -11.11
C PRO A 87 -2.84 -3.56 -9.79
N GLN A 88 -3.88 -4.40 -9.84
CA GLN A 88 -4.68 -4.81 -8.70
C GLN A 88 -3.86 -5.65 -7.72
N GLU A 89 -3.08 -6.60 -8.21
CA GLU A 89 -2.21 -7.44 -7.37
C GLU A 89 -1.10 -6.63 -6.70
N ILE A 90 -0.45 -5.73 -7.44
CA ILE A 90 0.58 -4.86 -6.85
C ILE A 90 -0.03 -3.90 -5.82
N SER A 91 -1.18 -3.30 -6.12
CA SER A 91 -1.91 -2.45 -5.17
C SER A 91 -2.34 -3.23 -3.92
N ALA A 92 -2.69 -4.52 -4.08
CA ALA A 92 -3.04 -5.38 -2.96
C ALA A 92 -1.87 -5.60 -1.99
N PHE A 93 -0.62 -5.69 -2.46
CA PHE A 93 0.55 -5.76 -1.56
C PHE A 93 0.70 -4.47 -0.74
N ILE A 94 0.42 -3.30 -1.33
CA ILE A 94 0.40 -2.02 -0.61
C ILE A 94 -0.70 -2.02 0.45
N LEU A 95 -1.91 -2.44 0.10
CA LEU A 95 -3.05 -2.52 1.02
C LEU A 95 -2.82 -3.53 2.15
N GLN A 96 -2.19 -4.68 1.87
CA GLN A 96 -1.82 -5.68 2.88
C GLN A 96 -0.80 -5.13 3.87
N TYR A 97 0.20 -4.37 3.40
CA TYR A 97 1.15 -3.69 4.27
C TYR A 97 0.45 -2.66 5.17
N ILE A 98 -0.43 -1.83 4.60
CA ILE A 98 -1.23 -0.84 5.34
C ILE A 98 -2.11 -1.50 6.39
N LYS A 99 -2.82 -2.56 6.01
CA LYS A 99 -3.65 -3.34 6.92
C LYS A 99 -2.82 -3.87 8.08
N LYS A 100 -1.67 -4.50 7.81
CA LYS A 100 -0.83 -5.11 8.83
C LYS A 100 -0.44 -4.13 9.93
N PHE A 101 0.16 -2.99 9.58
CA PHE A 101 0.57 -2.03 10.60
C PHE A 101 -0.64 -1.33 11.27
N SER A 102 -1.78 -1.25 10.58
CA SER A 102 -3.02 -0.76 11.20
C SER A 102 -3.56 -1.75 12.25
N GLU A 103 -3.51 -3.05 11.98
CA GLU A 103 -3.86 -4.10 12.94
C GLU A 103 -2.89 -4.10 14.13
N ASP A 104 -1.59 -3.94 13.88
CA ASP A 104 -0.58 -3.82 14.94
C ASP A 104 -0.84 -2.60 15.84
N TYR A 105 -1.25 -1.47 15.26
CA TYR A 105 -1.62 -0.26 15.99
C TYR A 105 -2.88 -0.42 16.84
N LEU A 106 -3.91 -1.07 16.26
CA LEU A 106 -5.23 -1.22 16.89
C LEU A 106 -5.30 -2.38 17.90
N GLY A 107 -4.40 -3.36 17.78
CA GLY A 107 -4.43 -4.59 18.59
C GLY A 107 -5.56 -5.54 18.22
N GLU A 108 -6.21 -5.35 17.08
CA GLU A 108 -7.31 -6.18 16.57
C GLU A 108 -7.28 -6.28 15.05
N LYS A 109 -8.01 -7.26 14.49
CA LYS A 109 -8.13 -7.44 13.04
C LYS A 109 -8.97 -6.34 12.41
N VAL A 110 -8.53 -5.88 11.24
CA VAL A 110 -9.25 -4.92 10.39
C VAL A 110 -9.86 -5.68 9.21
N THR A 111 -11.19 -5.73 9.16
CA THR A 111 -11.94 -6.44 8.11
C THR A 111 -12.47 -5.52 7.02
N ASP A 112 -12.68 -4.25 7.35
CA ASP A 112 -13.41 -3.30 6.51
C ASP A 112 -12.62 -2.00 6.34
N ALA A 113 -12.65 -1.44 5.14
CA ALA A 113 -11.97 -0.20 4.82
C ALA A 113 -12.77 0.65 3.83
N VAL A 114 -12.60 1.97 3.93
CA VAL A 114 -13.02 2.93 2.91
C VAL A 114 -11.75 3.37 2.17
N ILE A 115 -11.70 3.18 0.85
CA ILE A 115 -10.53 3.50 0.03
C ILE A 115 -10.87 4.69 -0.88
N THR A 116 -10.05 5.73 -0.87
CA THR A 116 -10.21 6.88 -1.77
C THR A 116 -9.68 6.55 -3.18
N VAL A 117 -10.24 7.23 -4.17
CA VAL A 117 -9.81 7.19 -5.57
C VAL A 117 -9.79 8.62 -6.12
N PRO A 118 -9.08 8.87 -7.24
CA PRO A 118 -9.20 10.14 -7.96
C PRO A 118 -10.68 10.45 -8.31
N ALA A 119 -10.99 11.73 -8.46
CA ALA A 119 -12.35 12.16 -8.76
C ALA A 119 -12.79 11.91 -10.21
N TYR A 120 -11.86 11.58 -11.11
CA TYR A 120 -12.09 11.40 -12.55
C TYR A 120 -12.14 9.93 -12.95
#